data_AF-A0A7C3JN06-F1
#
_entry.id   AF-A0A7C3JN06-F1
#
_cell.length_a   1.000
_cell.length_b   1.000
_cell.length_c   1.000
_cell.angle_alpha   90.00
_cell.angle_beta   90.00
_cell.angle_gamma   90.00
#
_symmetry.space_group_name_H-M   'P 1'
#
loop_
_entity.id
_entity.type
_entity.pdbx_description
1 polymer ?
#
loop_
_entity_poly.entity_id
_entity_poly.type
_entity_poly.pdbx_seq_one_letter_code
_entity_poly.pdbx_strand_id
1 'polypeptide(L)' 'MPPFLFEISKDSRDHSPEVYDEVIIPGFRAMKPAPKVAITRFGAGVHSFWKPEKDLPAGIVPSVIKSWKEAVMGGYFI' A
#
# COMPACT_ATOMS: atom_id res chain seq x y z
N MET A 1 -8.26 -0.92 17.33
CA MET A 1 -7.89 -1.74 16.16
C MET A 1 -6.76 -1.05 15.42
N PRO A 2 -5.64 -1.73 15.11
CA PRO A 2 -4.47 -1.12 14.49
C PRO A 2 -4.79 -0.54 13.09
N PRO A 3 -4.24 0.62 12.71
CA PRO A 3 -4.36 1.14 11.35
C PRO A 3 -3.64 0.27 10.30
N PHE A 4 -4.16 0.28 9.08
CA PHE A 4 -3.58 -0.40 7.91
C PHE A 4 -3.22 0.62 6.83
N LEU A 5 -2.06 0.43 6.20
CA LEU A 5 -1.60 1.18 5.04
C LEU A 5 -1.18 0.17 3.96
N PHE A 6 -1.93 0.14 2.86
CA PHE A 6 -1.62 -0.71 1.71
C PHE A 6 -0.77 0.03 0.69
N GLU A 7 0.24 -0.64 0.18
CA GLU A 7 1.15 -0.12 -0.84
C GLU A 7 1.33 -1.18 -1.92
N ILE A 8 0.90 -0.87 -3.14
CA ILE A 8 0.65 -1.87 -4.17
C ILE A 8 1.45 -1.47 -5.41
N SER A 9 2.29 -2.37 -5.91
CA SER A 9 3.01 -2.17 -7.16
C SER A 9 2.14 -2.49 -8.38
N LYS A 10 2.58 -2.05 -9.55
CA LYS A 10 1.89 -2.31 -10.82
C LYS A 10 1.68 -3.81 -11.07
N ASP A 11 2.66 -4.64 -10.74
CA ASP A 11 2.58 -6.09 -10.97
C ASP A 11 2.04 -6.88 -9.76
N SER A 12 1.43 -6.23 -8.78
CA SER A 12 0.69 -6.93 -7.73
C SER A 12 -0.59 -7.55 -8.32
N ARG A 13 -0.45 -8.71 -8.96
CA ARG A 13 -1.47 -9.40 -9.77
C ARG A 13 -2.86 -9.47 -9.11
N ASP A 14 -2.90 -9.82 -7.82
CA ASP A 14 -4.15 -10.07 -7.08
C ASP A 14 -4.68 -8.81 -6.37
N HIS A 15 -4.12 -7.64 -6.68
CA HIS A 15 -4.41 -6.35 -6.05
C HIS A 15 -5.04 -5.34 -7.02
N SER A 16 -6.03 -5.77 -7.79
CA SER A 16 -6.74 -4.88 -8.72
C SER A 16 -7.52 -3.77 -7.97
N PRO A 17 -7.82 -2.63 -8.64
CA PRO A 17 -8.66 -1.59 -8.05
C PRO A 17 -10.00 -2.11 -7.51
N GLU A 18 -10.66 -2.96 -8.29
CA GLU A 18 -11.99 -3.52 -8.02
C GLU A 18 -11.97 -4.38 -6.74
N VAL A 19 -10.96 -5.23 -6.57
CA VAL A 19 -10.81 -6.06 -5.35
C VAL A 19 -10.74 -5.19 -4.10
N TYR A 20 -10.06 -4.06 -4.17
CA TYR A 20 -9.96 -3.17 -3.01
C TYR A 20 -11.23 -2.38 -2.75
N ASP A 21 -11.87 -1.90 -3.80
CA ASP A 21 -13.06 -1.05 -3.69
C ASP A 21 -14.30 -1.88 -3.31
N GLU A 22 -14.40 -3.13 -3.76
CA GLU A 22 -15.55 -4.00 -3.53
C GLU A 22 -15.39 -4.96 -2.34
N VAL A 23 -14.16 -5.38 -2.02
CA VAL A 23 -13.93 -6.44 -1.02
C VAL A 23 -13.08 -5.94 0.15
N ILE A 24 -11.84 -5.51 -0.10
CA ILE A 24 -10.88 -5.26 0.97
C ILE A 24 -11.28 -4.07 1.84
N ILE A 25 -11.49 -2.89 1.25
CA ILE A 25 -11.84 -1.68 2.00
C ILE A 25 -13.21 -1.83 2.69
N PRO A 26 -14.27 -2.32 2.03
CA PRO A 26 -15.53 -2.62 2.70
C PRO A 26 -15.38 -3.60 3.86
N GLY A 27 -14.57 -4.66 3.70
CA GLY A 27 -14.29 -5.64 4.75
C GLY A 27 -13.66 -5.03 6.00
N PHE A 28 -12.64 -4.17 5.83
CA PHE A 28 -12.06 -3.42 6.95
C PHE A 28 -13.09 -2.49 7.61
N ARG A 29 -13.89 -1.77 6.82
CA ARG A 29 -14.92 -0.85 7.35
C ARG A 29 -16.04 -1.55 8.11
N ALA A 30 -16.32 -2.81 7.82
CA ALA A 30 -17.34 -3.60 8.50
C ALA A 30 -16.90 -4.13 9.88
N MET A 31 -15.60 -4.08 10.22
CA MET A 31 -15.08 -4.52 11.51
C MET A 31 -15.59 -3.64 12.67
N LYS A 32 -15.58 -4.18 13.90
CA LYS A 32 -16.00 -3.46 15.11
C LYS A 32 -14.93 -3.55 16.22
N PRO A 33 -14.16 -2.48 16.50
CA PRO A 33 -14.16 -1.19 15.79
C PRO A 33 -13.48 -1.31 14.41
N ALA A 34 -13.87 -0.47 13.46
CA ALA A 34 -13.22 -0.41 12.16
C ALA A 34 -11.83 0.23 12.29
N PRO A 35 -10.76 -0.36 11.72
CA PRO A 35 -9.46 0.28 11.68
C PRO A 35 -9.45 1.43 10.66
N LYS A 36 -8.55 2.39 10.88
CA LYS A 36 -8.16 3.35 9.84
C LYS A 36 -7.46 2.59 8.71
N VAL A 37 -7.87 2.81 7.47
CA VAL A 37 -7.32 2.12 6.29
C VAL A 37 -7.04 3.12 5.17
N ALA A 38 -5.88 3.00 4.54
CA ALA A 38 -5.47 3.77 3.37
C ALA A 38 -4.74 2.88 2.37
N ILE A 39 -4.71 3.31 1.12
CA ILE A 39 -4.13 2.58 -0.01
C ILE A 39 -3.40 3.54 -0.95
N THR A 40 -2.18 3.17 -1.32
CA THR A 40 -1.38 3.81 -2.36
C THR A 40 -1.08 2.79 -3.45
N ARG A 41 -1.46 3.11 -4.69
CA ARG A 41 -1.17 2.28 -5.87
C ARG A 41 -0.05 2.93 -6.67
N PHE A 42 1.10 2.29 -6.72
CA PHE A 42 2.22 2.69 -7.55
C PHE A 42 1.99 2.24 -8.99
N GLY A 43 2.07 3.16 -9.95
CA GLY A 43 1.97 2.86 -11.39
C GLY A 43 3.19 2.14 -11.98
N ALA A 44 4.16 1.78 -11.13
CA ALA A 44 5.37 1.05 -11.44
C ALA A 44 5.64 0.03 -10.33
N GLY A 45 6.75 -0.70 -10.43
CA GLY A 45 7.14 -1.73 -9.50
C GLY A 45 6.65 -3.10 -9.93
N VAL A 46 7.50 -4.09 -9.67
CA VAL A 46 7.13 -5.50 -9.72
C VAL A 46 6.76 -6.00 -8.31
N HIS A 47 6.31 -7.24 -8.14
CA HIS A 47 6.10 -7.83 -6.81
C HIS A 47 7.42 -8.22 -6.13
N SER A 48 8.34 -7.26 -6.06
CA SER A 48 9.62 -7.31 -5.37
C SER A 48 10.03 -5.88 -5.04
N PHE A 49 10.49 -5.68 -3.81
CA PHE A 49 10.88 -4.38 -3.29
C PHE A 49 12.01 -3.73 -4.13
N TRP A 50 13.08 -4.47 -4.38
CA TRP A 50 14.33 -3.92 -4.92
C TRP A 50 14.56 -4.19 -6.40
N LYS A 51 13.63 -4.88 -7.07
CA LYS A 51 13.87 -5.27 -8.46
C LYS A 51 13.83 -4.02 -9.34
N PRO A 52 14.93 -3.74 -10.08
CA PRO A 52 14.99 -2.59 -10.96
C PRO A 52 14.02 -2.74 -12.13
N GLU A 53 13.53 -1.60 -12.62
CA GLU A 53 12.85 -1.46 -13.89
C GLU A 53 13.52 -0.39 -14.74
N LYS A 54 13.13 -0.30 -16.01
CA LYS A 54 13.52 0.82 -16.86
C LYS A 54 13.08 2.12 -16.19
N ASP A 55 14.01 3.07 -16.09
CA ASP A 55 13.81 4.38 -15.45
C ASP A 55 13.58 4.32 -13.92
N LEU A 56 13.69 3.13 -13.30
CA LEU A 56 13.53 2.92 -11.86
C LEU A 56 14.59 1.93 -11.32
N PRO A 57 15.86 2.34 -11.21
CA PRO A 57 17.00 1.43 -10.94
C PRO A 57 17.01 0.83 -9.53
N ALA A 58 16.22 1.35 -8.60
CA ALA A 58 16.07 0.81 -7.24
C ALA A 58 14.70 0.17 -7.00
N GLY A 59 13.89 -0.02 -8.05
CA GLY A 59 12.49 -0.40 -7.91
C GLY A 59 11.68 0.65 -7.12
N ILE A 60 10.53 0.25 -6.60
CA ILE A 60 9.62 1.16 -5.86
C ILE A 60 10.02 1.37 -4.39
N VAL A 61 11.03 0.67 -3.88
CA VAL A 61 11.43 0.73 -2.47
C VAL A 61 11.66 2.14 -1.93
N PRO A 62 12.40 3.04 -2.61
CA PRO A 62 12.64 4.37 -2.06
C PRO A 62 11.34 5.13 -1.76
N SER A 63 10.33 4.97 -2.62
CA SER A 63 9.00 5.56 -2.45
C SER A 63 8.23 4.90 -1.31
N VAL A 64 8.27 3.57 -1.22
CA VAL A 64 7.66 2.78 -0.13
C VAL A 64 8.22 3.19 1.23
N ILE A 65 9.56 3.22 1.36
CA ILE A 65 10.24 3.61 2.61
C ILE A 65 9.90 5.05 2.99
N LYS A 66 9.85 5.97 2.02
CA LYS A 66 9.45 7.37 2.28
C LYS A 66 8.04 7.43 2.86
N SER A 67 7.08 6.76 2.22
CA SER A 67 5.68 6.72 2.66
C SER A 67 5.55 6.09 4.06
N TRP A 68 6.24 4.97 4.33
CA TRP A 68 6.25 4.36 5.66
C TRP A 68 6.85 5.27 6.72
N LYS A 69 7.97 5.94 6.41
CA LYS A 69 8.59 6.90 7.33
C LYS A 69 7.64 8.04 7.66
N GLU A 70 6.98 8.61 6.66
CA GLU A 70 6.00 9.70 6.85
C GLU A 70 4.80 9.24 7.66
N ALA A 71 4.26 8.04 7.39
CA ALA A 71 3.13 7.47 8.13
C ALA A 71 3.50 7.20 9.61
N VAL A 72 4.67 6.61 9.87
CA VAL A 72 5.13 6.35 11.24
C VAL A 72 5.40 7.65 12.00
N MET A 73 6.22 8.54 11.42
CA MET A 73 6.62 9.78 12.09
C MET A 73 5.45 10.78 12.22
N GLY A 74 4.51 10.75 11.28
CA GLY A 74 3.30 11.57 11.30
C GLY A 74 2.17 11.01 12.17
N GLY A 75 2.40 9.91 12.90
CA GLY A 75 1.42 9.34 13.82
C GLY A 75 0.23 8.65 13.14
N TYR A 76 0.35 8.22 11.89
CA TYR A 76 -0.74 7.53 11.19
C TYR A 76 -1.18 6.25 11.92
N PHE A 77 -0.24 5.57 12.57
CA PHE A 77 -0.44 4.29 13.28
C PHE A 77 -0.74 4.44 14.79
N ILE A 78 -0.84 5.67 15.28
CA ILE A 78 -1.16 5.99 16.69
C ILE A 78 -2.66 6.24 16.83
#